data_AF-A0A7V3L0J4-F1
#
_entry.id   AF-A0A7V3L0J4-F1
#
_cell.length_a   1.000
_cell.length_b   1.000
_cell.length_c   1.000
_cell.angle_alpha   90.00
_cell.angle_beta   90.00
_cell.angle_gamma   90.00
#
_symmetry.space_group_name_H-M   'P 1'
#
loop_
_entity.id
_entity.type
_entity.pdbx_description
1 polymer ?
#
loop_
_entity_poly.entity_id
_entity_poly.type
_entity_poly.pdbx_seq_one_letter_code
_entity_poly.pdbx_strand_id
1 'polypeptide(L)'
;KAAKVWLNNVPAYAGIAAVDIYIGATEPAEDDPLNKVYPGEFRYGGGHVIQDLVGGKTVLLRAEAYGTDCYPRKKLEKEINLKSLPDAFLFNPRNAYQNYNCAVNMSSRTIYTYMGVLRPNGGNANYCSAGQLSPLLNDPLYKTIGVGTRIFLGGGQGFVVWRGTQHNPHVKRGPNQVPRTPAGTLAVLGDLKQMSQEWLVGASFQGYGCTLIVGVGVPIPLLNEEIAQYTAVKDEDIYTQIVDYSKDYPEGGPVQSLGEVNYKQLKSGKIKFNGREIPTTPLSSYPKAKQIAEILKEWIQKGEFLLGEPQQLLPSVNPL
;
A
#
# COMPACT_ATOMS: atom_id res chain seq x y z
N LYS A 1 7.95 18.51 26.17
CA LYS A 1 8.38 17.42 25.28
C LYS A 1 7.43 16.25 25.50
N ALA A 2 6.66 15.87 24.50
CA ALA A 2 5.79 14.72 24.60
C ALA A 2 6.62 13.44 24.77
N ALA A 3 6.17 12.51 25.62
CA ALA A 3 6.83 11.22 25.86
C ALA A 3 5.94 10.06 25.44
N LYS A 4 4.63 10.14 25.69
CA LYS A 4 3.62 9.23 25.17
C LYS A 4 2.48 10.04 24.57
N VAL A 5 1.98 9.62 23.42
CA VAL A 5 0.92 10.34 22.70
C VAL A 5 -0.10 9.35 22.15
N TRP A 6 -1.36 9.76 22.10
CA TRP A 6 -2.44 9.03 21.48
C TRP A 6 -3.30 9.98 20.64
N LEU A 7 -3.86 9.47 19.55
CA LEU A 7 -4.89 10.12 18.73
C LEU A 7 -6.12 9.21 18.69
N ASN A 8 -7.28 9.64 19.23
CA ASN A 8 -8.47 8.79 19.39
C ASN A 8 -8.14 7.41 20.01
N ASN A 9 -7.39 7.43 21.11
CA ASN A 9 -6.90 6.23 21.81
C ASN A 9 -5.93 5.32 21.03
N VAL A 10 -5.51 5.72 19.82
CA VAL A 10 -4.47 5.00 19.06
C VAL A 10 -3.09 5.55 19.44
N PRO A 11 -2.16 4.72 19.92
CA PRO A 11 -0.80 5.15 20.24
C PRO A 11 -0.09 5.82 19.05
N ALA A 12 0.67 6.87 19.36
CA ALA A 12 1.57 7.54 18.41
C ALA A 12 2.98 7.62 19.01
N TYR A 13 3.98 7.37 18.17
CA TYR A 13 5.38 7.44 18.54
C TYR A 13 5.83 8.90 18.70
N ALA A 14 6.29 9.27 19.89
CA ALA A 14 6.70 10.62 20.23
C ALA A 14 8.23 10.80 20.34
N GLY A 15 9.01 9.77 20.04
CA GLY A 15 10.47 9.76 20.17
C GLY A 15 11.21 10.45 19.01
N ILE A 16 10.61 11.48 18.40
CA ILE A 16 11.18 12.17 17.22
C ILE A 16 11.87 13.47 17.64
N ALA A 17 11.11 14.39 18.22
CA ALA A 17 11.61 15.64 18.77
C ALA A 17 10.72 16.10 19.93
N ALA A 18 10.52 17.41 20.13
CA ALA A 18 9.81 17.91 21.30
C ALA A 18 8.28 17.71 21.23
N VAL A 19 7.70 17.88 20.05
CA VAL A 19 6.24 17.85 19.82
C VAL A 19 5.83 16.99 18.62
N ASP A 20 6.79 16.58 17.80
CA ASP A 20 6.57 15.75 16.61
C ASP A 20 6.21 14.32 16.97
N ILE A 21 5.26 13.76 16.23
CA ILE A 21 4.74 12.41 16.43
C ILE A 21 4.60 11.67 15.11
N TYR A 22 4.72 10.35 15.17
CA TYR A 22 4.32 9.45 14.08
C TYR A 22 3.19 8.53 14.54
N ILE A 23 2.12 8.48 13.76
CA ILE A 23 1.07 7.47 13.92
C ILE A 23 1.24 6.38 12.87
N GLY A 24 1.34 5.13 13.32
CA GLY A 24 1.43 3.98 12.42
C GLY A 24 0.06 3.65 11.84
N ALA A 25 -0.06 3.54 10.51
CA ALA A 25 -1.32 3.19 9.85
C ALA A 25 -1.91 1.83 10.30
N THR A 26 -1.07 0.94 10.80
CA THR A 26 -1.45 -0.39 11.31
C THR A 26 -1.43 -0.47 12.84
N GLU A 27 -1.27 0.65 13.54
CA GLU A 27 -1.30 0.70 15.01
C GLU A 27 -2.77 0.56 15.47
N PRO A 28 -3.12 -0.48 16.24
CA PRO A 28 -4.47 -0.63 16.78
C PRO A 28 -4.74 0.41 17.88
N ALA A 29 -6.03 0.63 18.20
CA ALA A 29 -6.38 1.36 19.41
C ALA A 29 -5.84 0.65 20.67
N GLU A 30 -5.48 1.42 21.70
CA GLU A 30 -4.89 0.91 22.95
C GLU A 30 -5.78 -0.13 23.66
N ASP A 31 -7.09 -0.01 23.52
CA ASP A 31 -8.10 -0.88 24.11
C ASP A 31 -8.63 -1.95 23.16
N ASP A 32 -8.10 -2.07 21.94
CA ASP A 32 -8.52 -3.11 20.99
C ASP A 32 -8.27 -4.51 21.59
N PRO A 33 -9.23 -5.44 21.52
CA PRO A 33 -9.06 -6.79 22.06
C PRO A 33 -8.05 -7.63 21.27
N LEU A 34 -7.59 -7.15 20.11
CA LEU A 34 -6.73 -7.85 19.17
C LEU A 34 -7.31 -9.25 18.90
N ASN A 35 -6.45 -10.26 18.90
CA ASN A 35 -6.84 -11.66 18.72
C ASN A 35 -7.09 -12.40 20.06
N LYS A 36 -7.45 -11.70 21.16
CA LYS A 36 -7.84 -12.37 22.43
C LYS A 36 -9.00 -13.33 22.23
N VAL A 37 -9.99 -12.91 21.43
CA VAL A 37 -11.01 -13.81 20.85
C VAL A 37 -10.75 -13.83 19.35
N TYR A 38 -10.23 -14.94 18.84
CA TYR A 38 -9.86 -15.05 17.43
C TYR A 38 -11.06 -15.47 16.57
N PRO A 39 -11.28 -14.85 15.40
CA PRO A 39 -10.48 -13.78 14.80
C PRO A 39 -10.93 -12.37 15.27
N GLY A 40 -9.97 -11.53 15.66
CA GLY A 40 -10.21 -10.16 16.10
C GLY A 40 -10.73 -9.24 15.00
N GLU A 41 -11.42 -8.17 15.35
CA GLU A 41 -12.10 -7.30 14.37
C GLU A 41 -11.29 -6.08 13.95
N PHE A 42 -10.39 -5.57 14.81
CA PHE A 42 -9.54 -4.40 14.54
C PHE A 42 -10.31 -3.18 14.05
N ARG A 43 -11.41 -2.84 14.74
CA ARG A 43 -12.44 -1.88 14.25
C ARG A 43 -11.91 -0.46 14.03
N TYR A 44 -10.88 -0.06 14.77
CA TYR A 44 -10.31 1.28 14.70
C TYR A 44 -8.81 1.24 14.99
N GLY A 45 -8.06 2.14 14.34
CA GLY A 45 -6.59 2.13 14.37
C GLY A 45 -6.01 3.31 13.60
N GLY A 46 -4.69 3.35 13.43
CA GLY A 46 -4.02 4.52 12.88
C GLY A 46 -4.45 4.89 11.45
N GLY A 47 -4.75 3.91 10.60
CA GLY A 47 -5.32 4.16 9.27
C GLY A 47 -6.69 4.85 9.33
N HIS A 48 -7.50 4.52 10.34
CA HIS A 48 -8.80 5.16 10.57
C HIS A 48 -8.63 6.59 11.12
N VAL A 49 -7.65 6.82 12.00
CA VAL A 49 -7.29 8.19 12.46
C VAL A 49 -6.86 9.04 11.28
N ILE A 50 -6.01 8.51 10.39
CA ILE A 50 -5.55 9.22 9.18
C ILE A 50 -6.75 9.56 8.29
N GLN A 51 -7.63 8.59 8.02
CA GLN A 51 -8.86 8.80 7.26
C GLN A 51 -9.73 9.90 7.89
N ASP A 52 -9.96 9.84 9.20
CA ASP A 52 -10.78 10.82 9.91
C ASP A 52 -10.19 12.24 9.81
N LEU A 53 -8.86 12.39 9.95
CA LEU A 53 -8.17 13.65 9.78
C LEU A 53 -8.35 14.23 8.36
N VAL A 54 -8.12 13.44 7.31
CA VAL A 54 -8.30 13.91 5.92
C VAL A 54 -9.77 14.07 5.53
N GLY A 55 -10.68 13.41 6.23
CA GLY A 55 -12.12 13.65 6.18
C GLY A 55 -12.56 14.93 6.89
N GLY A 56 -11.63 15.65 7.53
CA GLY A 56 -11.91 16.90 8.24
C GLY A 56 -12.54 16.71 9.63
N LYS A 57 -12.55 15.48 10.16
CA LYS A 57 -13.05 15.21 11.50
C LYS A 57 -12.06 15.67 12.57
N THR A 58 -12.61 15.88 13.76
CA THR A 58 -11.84 16.14 14.97
C THR A 58 -11.40 14.83 15.60
N VAL A 59 -10.16 14.80 16.09
CA VAL A 59 -9.59 13.68 16.86
C VAL A 59 -9.08 14.18 18.21
N LEU A 60 -9.19 13.34 19.24
CA LEU A 60 -8.70 13.62 20.58
C LEU A 60 -7.20 13.31 20.67
N LEU A 61 -6.38 14.34 20.86
CA LEU A 61 -4.96 14.23 21.19
C LEU A 61 -4.80 14.14 22.70
N ARG A 62 -4.23 13.04 23.19
CA ARG A 62 -3.77 12.86 24.57
C ARG A 62 -2.25 12.77 24.57
N ALA A 63 -1.59 13.47 25.47
CA ALA A 63 -0.13 13.37 25.64
C ALA A 63 0.28 13.38 27.11
N GLU A 64 1.29 12.58 27.42
CA GLU A 64 1.99 12.55 28.71
C GLU A 64 3.45 12.94 28.52
N ALA A 65 4.01 13.64 29.51
CA ALA A 65 5.36 14.17 29.50
C ALA A 65 5.96 14.16 30.91
N TYR A 66 7.29 14.09 31.01
CA TYR A 66 8.02 14.17 32.28
C TYR A 66 8.22 15.62 32.77
N GLY A 67 7.91 16.61 31.94
CA GLY A 67 8.12 18.04 32.22
C GLY A 67 9.59 18.45 32.06
N THR A 68 9.81 19.59 31.43
CA THR A 68 11.13 20.24 31.28
C THR A 68 10.95 21.75 31.43
N ASP A 69 12.03 22.51 31.61
CA ASP A 69 11.93 23.98 31.70
C ASP A 69 11.27 24.59 30.45
N CYS A 70 11.64 24.12 29.25
CA CYS A 70 11.01 24.57 27.99
C CYS A 70 9.57 24.06 27.80
N TYR A 71 9.16 23.01 28.52
CA TYR A 71 7.87 22.33 28.34
C TYR A 71 7.38 21.75 29.68
N PRO A 72 6.91 22.60 30.61
CA PRO A 72 6.64 22.18 31.98
C PRO A 72 5.38 21.31 32.12
N ARG A 73 4.45 21.39 31.16
CA ARG A 73 3.19 20.64 31.18
C ARG A 73 3.44 19.13 31.07
N LYS A 74 2.95 18.38 32.07
CA LYS A 74 3.10 16.91 32.15
C LYS A 74 1.96 16.11 31.50
N LYS A 75 0.79 16.73 31.31
CA LYS A 75 -0.38 16.12 30.66
C LYS A 75 -1.05 17.13 29.75
N LEU A 76 -1.48 16.69 28.59
CA LEU A 76 -2.25 17.48 27.63
C LEU A 76 -3.38 16.61 27.09
N GLU A 77 -4.57 17.18 27.05
CA GLU A 77 -5.71 16.64 26.33
C GLU A 77 -6.30 17.77 25.49
N LYS A 78 -6.49 17.53 24.19
CA LYS A 78 -6.94 18.56 23.26
C LYS A 78 -7.61 17.92 22.04
N GLU A 79 -8.70 18.52 21.60
CA GLU A 79 -9.28 18.23 20.29
C GLU A 79 -8.50 18.94 19.17
N ILE A 80 -8.11 18.19 18.15
CA ILE A 80 -7.41 18.69 16.97
C ILE A 80 -8.09 18.22 15.69
N ASN A 81 -7.86 18.91 14.59
CA ASN A 81 -8.23 18.46 13.25
C ASN A 81 -7.09 18.78 12.29
N LEU A 82 -7.14 18.26 11.07
CA LEU A 82 -6.05 18.42 10.11
C LEU A 82 -5.77 19.90 9.75
N LYS A 83 -6.79 20.77 9.79
CA LYS A 83 -6.63 22.20 9.53
C LYS A 83 -5.87 22.91 10.64
N SER A 84 -6.03 22.49 11.90
CA SER A 84 -5.38 23.11 13.06
C SER A 84 -3.94 22.66 13.29
N LEU A 85 -3.49 21.59 12.62
CA LEU A 85 -2.09 21.17 12.62
C LEU A 85 -1.24 22.08 11.72
N PRO A 86 -0.10 22.61 12.18
CA PRO A 86 0.82 23.35 11.32
C PRO A 86 1.30 22.49 10.14
N ASP A 87 1.77 21.29 10.44
CA ASP A 87 2.35 20.36 9.47
C ASP A 87 1.76 18.96 9.64
N ALA A 88 1.51 18.27 8.53
CA ALA A 88 1.10 16.88 8.51
C ALA A 88 1.48 16.24 7.17
N PHE A 89 2.28 15.18 7.21
CA PHE A 89 2.76 14.48 6.01
C PHE A 89 2.44 13.00 6.07
N LEU A 90 2.10 12.40 4.93
CA LEU A 90 1.99 10.96 4.79
C LEU A 90 3.32 10.43 4.29
N PHE A 91 4.05 9.71 5.14
CA PHE A 91 5.19 8.90 4.73
C PHE A 91 4.78 7.42 4.68
N ASN A 92 4.93 6.80 3.52
CA ASN A 92 4.70 5.37 3.36
C ASN A 92 5.98 4.68 2.84
N PRO A 93 6.68 3.92 3.70
CA PRO A 93 7.98 3.34 3.37
C PRO A 93 7.89 2.15 2.38
N ARG A 94 6.69 1.73 2.00
CA ARG A 94 6.45 0.63 1.06
C ARG A 94 5.05 0.71 0.47
N ASN A 95 4.95 1.06 -0.80
CA ASN A 95 3.74 1.03 -1.60
C ASN A 95 4.06 0.59 -3.05
N ALA A 96 3.03 0.53 -3.91
CA ALA A 96 3.11 0.27 -5.33
C ALA A 96 3.96 -0.96 -5.66
N TYR A 97 3.70 -2.08 -4.97
CA TYR A 97 4.45 -3.33 -5.16
C TYR A 97 4.39 -3.78 -6.63
N GLN A 98 5.55 -4.03 -7.23
CA GLN A 98 5.69 -4.54 -8.58
C GLN A 98 5.36 -6.03 -8.57
N ASN A 99 4.16 -6.33 -9.07
CA ASN A 99 3.52 -7.65 -8.97
C ASN A 99 3.32 -8.12 -7.52
N TYR A 100 2.53 -9.17 -7.34
CA TYR A 100 2.25 -9.75 -6.04
C TYR A 100 1.78 -11.20 -6.16
N ASN A 101 1.85 -11.98 -5.08
CA ASN A 101 1.36 -13.36 -5.07
C ASN A 101 -0.17 -13.44 -5.22
N CYS A 102 -0.64 -14.53 -5.80
CA CYS A 102 -2.02 -15.00 -5.70
C CYS A 102 -2.14 -15.94 -4.49
N ALA A 103 -2.79 -15.49 -3.43
CA ALA A 103 -2.89 -16.21 -2.16
C ALA A 103 -4.03 -17.23 -2.16
N VAL A 104 -3.74 -18.48 -1.78
CA VAL A 104 -4.72 -19.54 -1.49
C VAL A 104 -4.45 -20.15 -0.11
N ASN A 105 -5.34 -21.02 0.35
CA ASN A 105 -5.21 -21.72 1.63
C ASN A 105 -5.47 -23.21 1.43
N MET A 106 -4.43 -24.03 1.55
CA MET A 106 -4.53 -25.48 1.37
C MET A 106 -4.87 -26.25 2.66
N SER A 107 -4.95 -25.56 3.80
CA SER A 107 -5.34 -26.17 5.08
C SER A 107 -6.85 -26.45 5.18
N SER A 108 -7.25 -27.21 6.18
CA SER A 108 -8.64 -27.57 6.47
C SER A 108 -9.44 -26.49 7.22
N ARG A 109 -8.82 -25.37 7.59
CA ARG A 109 -9.45 -24.27 8.35
C ARG A 109 -9.35 -22.94 7.63
N THR A 110 -10.29 -22.04 7.88
CA THR A 110 -10.19 -20.65 7.37
C THR A 110 -8.99 -19.96 8.00
N ILE A 111 -8.22 -19.24 7.19
CA ILE A 111 -7.13 -18.38 7.66
C ILE A 111 -7.42 -16.92 7.32
N TYR A 112 -6.90 -16.05 8.16
CA TYR A 112 -7.15 -14.62 8.15
C TYR A 112 -5.81 -13.91 7.93
N THR A 113 -5.68 -13.22 6.80
CA THR A 113 -4.38 -12.70 6.33
C THR A 113 -4.50 -11.24 5.90
N TYR A 114 -3.38 -10.57 5.63
CA TYR A 114 -3.39 -9.26 4.98
C TYR A 114 -3.91 -9.31 3.54
N MET A 115 -3.99 -10.50 2.93
CA MET A 115 -4.67 -10.70 1.65
C MET A 115 -6.18 -10.89 1.81
N GLY A 116 -6.71 -10.77 3.04
CA GLY A 116 -8.10 -11.05 3.38
C GLY A 116 -8.32 -12.51 3.83
N VAL A 117 -9.60 -12.90 3.86
CA VAL A 117 -10.02 -14.25 4.29
C VAL A 117 -9.74 -15.26 3.18
N LEU A 118 -9.06 -16.36 3.53
CA LEU A 118 -8.79 -17.48 2.64
C LEU A 118 -9.46 -18.75 3.18
N ARG A 119 -10.38 -19.29 2.40
CA ARG A 119 -11.23 -20.44 2.73
C ARG A 119 -10.45 -21.75 2.67
N PRO A 120 -10.82 -22.75 3.49
CA PRO A 120 -10.18 -24.06 3.49
C PRO A 120 -10.08 -24.70 2.10
N ASN A 121 -9.09 -25.58 1.93
CA ASN A 121 -8.95 -26.48 0.78
C ASN A 121 -8.97 -25.77 -0.58
N GLY A 122 -8.39 -24.58 -0.67
CA GLY A 122 -8.33 -23.77 -1.88
C GLY A 122 -9.66 -23.14 -2.26
N GLY A 123 -10.55 -22.86 -1.31
CA GLY A 123 -11.92 -22.39 -1.60
C GLY A 123 -12.05 -20.99 -2.22
N ASN A 124 -10.98 -20.20 -2.24
CA ASN A 124 -10.85 -18.94 -2.98
C ASN A 124 -9.39 -18.56 -3.19
N ALA A 125 -9.16 -17.61 -4.10
CA ALA A 125 -7.86 -16.99 -4.34
C ALA A 125 -7.95 -15.47 -4.20
N ASN A 126 -7.08 -14.86 -3.41
CA ASN A 126 -7.02 -13.39 -3.30
C ASN A 126 -5.74 -12.87 -3.94
N TYR A 127 -5.81 -11.74 -4.63
CA TYR A 127 -4.68 -11.22 -5.39
C TYR A 127 -4.59 -9.70 -5.35
N CYS A 128 -3.39 -9.21 -5.65
CA CYS A 128 -3.03 -7.82 -5.90
C CYS A 128 -2.13 -7.87 -7.15
N SER A 129 -2.13 -6.94 -8.09
CA SER A 129 -2.49 -5.50 -8.08
C SER A 129 -3.55 -5.12 -9.14
N ALA A 130 -3.56 -3.87 -9.60
CA ALA A 130 -4.42 -3.35 -10.68
C ALA A 130 -4.05 -3.89 -12.09
N GLY A 131 -3.10 -4.82 -12.20
CA GLY A 131 -2.65 -5.40 -13.47
C GLY A 131 -2.04 -4.34 -14.39
N GLN A 132 -2.52 -4.26 -15.63
CA GLN A 132 -2.02 -3.31 -16.64
C GLN A 132 -2.07 -1.81 -16.26
N LEU A 133 -2.80 -1.42 -15.20
CA LEU A 133 -2.78 -0.04 -14.68
C LEU A 133 -1.78 0.18 -13.54
N SER A 134 -1.08 -0.87 -13.08
CA SER A 134 -0.08 -0.75 -12.02
C SER A 134 1.17 -0.04 -12.56
N PRO A 135 1.66 1.03 -11.93
CA PRO A 135 2.76 1.83 -12.49
C PRO A 135 4.04 1.03 -12.67
N LEU A 136 4.47 0.26 -11.67
CA LEU A 136 5.73 -0.50 -11.78
C LEU A 136 5.65 -1.68 -12.74
N LEU A 137 4.46 -2.16 -13.13
CA LEU A 137 4.34 -3.17 -14.18
C LEU A 137 4.52 -2.56 -15.58
N ASN A 138 4.25 -1.26 -15.74
CA ASN A 138 4.44 -0.49 -16.97
C ASN A 138 5.84 0.14 -17.06
N ASP A 139 6.59 0.15 -15.96
CA ASP A 139 8.02 0.48 -15.92
C ASP A 139 8.82 -0.70 -15.30
N PRO A 140 8.88 -1.86 -15.99
CA PRO A 140 9.33 -3.12 -15.41
C PRO A 140 10.78 -3.08 -14.94
N LEU A 141 11.61 -2.21 -15.52
CA LEU A 141 13.03 -2.05 -15.21
C LEU A 141 13.35 -0.70 -14.55
N TYR A 142 12.33 0.02 -14.05
CA TYR A 142 12.46 1.30 -13.33
C TYR A 142 13.26 2.36 -14.10
N LYS A 143 13.04 2.46 -15.41
CA LYS A 143 13.74 3.39 -16.30
C LYS A 143 13.25 4.82 -16.19
N THR A 144 12.03 5.03 -15.69
CA THR A 144 11.38 6.34 -15.61
C THR A 144 10.99 6.72 -14.18
N ILE A 145 10.73 5.73 -13.32
CA ILE A 145 10.32 5.94 -11.93
C ILE A 145 11.54 5.83 -11.01
N GLY A 146 11.82 6.91 -10.29
CA GLY A 146 12.96 7.01 -9.38
C GLY A 146 12.76 8.05 -8.28
N VAL A 147 13.80 8.33 -7.51
CA VAL A 147 13.79 9.35 -6.47
C VAL A 147 13.49 10.71 -7.10
N GLY A 148 12.54 11.45 -6.55
CA GLY A 148 12.08 12.74 -7.05
C GLY A 148 10.96 12.66 -8.10
N THR A 149 10.59 11.47 -8.57
CA THR A 149 9.41 11.32 -9.46
C THR A 149 8.16 11.80 -8.74
N ARG A 150 7.46 12.77 -9.33
CA ARG A 150 6.18 13.28 -8.85
C ARG A 150 5.08 12.27 -9.10
N ILE A 151 4.17 12.10 -8.15
CA ILE A 151 3.11 11.09 -8.19
C ILE A 151 1.77 11.65 -7.72
N PHE A 152 0.68 10.99 -8.09
CA PHE A 152 -0.58 11.08 -7.37
C PHE A 152 -0.48 10.25 -6.09
N LEU A 153 -0.78 10.85 -4.94
CA LEU A 153 -0.76 10.18 -3.64
C LEU A 153 -1.94 10.65 -2.79
N GLY A 154 -2.86 9.76 -2.47
CA GLY A 154 -3.95 10.04 -1.55
C GLY A 154 -4.90 11.16 -1.99
N GLY A 155 -4.99 11.49 -3.28
CA GLY A 155 -5.80 12.60 -3.79
C GLY A 155 -5.04 13.91 -3.97
N GLY A 156 -3.81 14.00 -3.46
CA GLY A 156 -2.91 15.13 -3.67
C GLY A 156 -1.69 14.77 -4.51
N GLN A 157 -0.72 15.68 -4.57
CA GLN A 157 0.60 15.42 -5.14
C GLN A 157 1.54 14.87 -4.08
N GLY A 158 2.39 13.93 -4.48
CA GLY A 158 3.46 13.40 -3.66
C GLY A 158 4.70 13.10 -4.50
N PHE A 159 5.68 12.48 -3.86
CA PHE A 159 6.95 12.12 -4.50
C PHE A 159 7.38 10.72 -4.10
N VAL A 160 8.03 10.02 -5.03
CA VAL A 160 8.89 8.89 -4.70
C VAL A 160 10.14 9.46 -4.03
N VAL A 161 10.37 9.08 -2.77
CA VAL A 161 11.51 9.58 -1.98
C VAL A 161 12.62 8.56 -1.87
N TRP A 162 12.32 7.28 -2.10
CA TRP A 162 13.32 6.21 -2.13
C TRP A 162 12.74 4.93 -2.76
N ARG A 163 13.59 3.90 -2.88
CA ARG A 163 13.07 2.53 -3.01
C ARG A 163 12.31 2.16 -1.75
N GLY A 164 11.19 1.46 -1.90
CA GLY A 164 10.46 0.94 -0.75
C GLY A 164 11.22 -0.16 -0.02
N THR A 165 10.80 -0.47 1.20
CA THR A 165 11.28 -1.69 1.86
C THR A 165 10.83 -2.92 1.07
N GLN A 166 11.62 -3.99 1.14
CA GLN A 166 11.46 -5.21 0.31
C GLN A 166 11.64 -5.03 -1.20
N HIS A 167 12.11 -3.87 -1.67
CA HIS A 167 12.41 -3.68 -3.09
C HIS A 167 13.45 -4.72 -3.55
N ASN A 168 13.05 -5.62 -4.44
CA ASN A 168 13.92 -6.66 -5.00
C ASN A 168 13.75 -6.75 -6.53
N PRO A 169 14.72 -6.22 -7.31
CA PRO A 169 14.60 -6.25 -8.76
C PRO A 169 15.07 -7.59 -9.37
N HIS A 170 15.81 -8.41 -8.61
CA HIS A 170 16.49 -9.65 -9.04
C HIS A 170 15.60 -10.90 -9.01
N VAL A 171 14.31 -10.75 -9.33
CA VAL A 171 13.38 -11.87 -9.40
C VAL A 171 13.21 -12.37 -10.83
N LYS A 172 12.61 -13.55 -10.98
CA LYS A 172 12.30 -14.12 -12.30
C LYS A 172 11.36 -13.20 -13.09
N ARG A 173 11.71 -12.92 -14.35
CA ARG A 173 10.96 -12.06 -15.28
C ARG A 173 10.52 -12.83 -16.51
N GLY A 174 9.45 -12.37 -17.17
CA GLY A 174 9.04 -12.85 -18.48
C GLY A 174 9.78 -12.16 -19.63
N PRO A 175 9.56 -12.58 -20.89
CA PRO A 175 10.15 -11.94 -22.07
C PRO A 175 9.86 -10.43 -22.19
N ASN A 176 8.71 -9.99 -21.68
CA ASN A 176 8.31 -8.58 -21.57
C ASN A 176 8.93 -7.84 -20.37
N GLN A 177 9.94 -8.42 -19.71
CA GLN A 177 10.65 -7.91 -18.52
C GLN A 177 9.79 -7.78 -17.25
N VAL A 178 8.47 -8.01 -17.32
CA VAL A 178 7.56 -7.99 -16.18
C VAL A 178 7.94 -9.12 -15.21
N PRO A 179 8.09 -8.85 -13.90
CA PRO A 179 8.40 -9.88 -12.92
C PRO A 179 7.24 -10.85 -12.76
N ARG A 180 7.54 -12.11 -12.45
CA ARG A 180 6.54 -13.19 -12.24
C ARG A 180 6.24 -13.46 -10.76
N THR A 181 6.88 -12.72 -9.87
CA THR A 181 6.76 -12.80 -8.40
C THR A 181 6.83 -11.36 -7.85
N PRO A 182 6.55 -11.12 -6.55
CA PRO A 182 6.72 -9.80 -5.95
C PRO A 182 8.16 -9.29 -6.14
N ALA A 183 8.32 -8.03 -6.57
CA ALA A 183 9.60 -7.45 -6.95
C ALA A 183 9.85 -6.07 -6.30
N GLY A 184 9.94 -4.99 -7.10
CA GLY A 184 10.20 -3.64 -6.60
C GLY A 184 9.06 -3.03 -5.80
N THR A 185 9.40 -2.07 -4.94
CA THR A 185 8.45 -1.25 -4.19
C THR A 185 8.92 0.20 -4.16
N LEU A 186 8.01 1.12 -3.85
CA LEU A 186 8.27 2.56 -3.71
C LEU A 186 8.14 3.00 -2.25
N ALA A 187 9.04 3.89 -1.80
CA ALA A 187 8.81 4.71 -0.61
C ALA A 187 8.33 6.08 -1.08
N VAL A 188 7.22 6.55 -0.51
CA VAL A 188 6.54 7.76 -0.97
C VAL A 188 6.26 8.73 0.17
N LEU A 189 6.27 10.02 -0.13
CA LEU A 189 5.98 11.11 0.79
C LEU A 189 5.04 12.11 0.12
N GLY A 190 4.07 12.64 0.86
CA GLY A 190 3.23 13.74 0.38
C GLY A 190 2.62 14.54 1.52
N ASP A 191 2.11 15.73 1.19
CA ASP A 191 1.41 16.60 2.13
C ASP A 191 0.02 16.02 2.44
N LEU A 192 -0.20 15.59 3.68
CA LEU A 192 -1.46 14.98 4.10
C LEU A 192 -2.61 15.99 4.04
N LYS A 193 -2.34 17.29 4.17
CA LYS A 193 -3.35 18.36 4.13
C LYS A 193 -3.97 18.54 2.74
N GLN A 194 -3.35 18.01 1.69
CA GLN A 194 -3.85 18.02 0.31
C GLN A 194 -4.55 16.70 -0.09
N MET A 195 -4.60 15.73 0.82
CA MET A 195 -5.17 14.41 0.57
C MET A 195 -6.64 14.35 0.98
N SER A 196 -7.35 13.31 0.55
CA SER A 196 -8.77 13.14 0.85
C SER A 196 -9.12 11.72 1.29
N GLN A 197 -10.19 11.60 2.08
CA GLN A 197 -10.72 10.31 2.55
C GLN A 197 -11.23 9.40 1.42
N GLU A 198 -11.39 9.91 0.20
CA GLU A 198 -11.73 9.08 -0.96
C GLU A 198 -10.57 8.16 -1.36
N TRP A 199 -9.33 8.59 -1.11
CA TRP A 199 -8.11 7.91 -1.54
C TRP A 199 -7.27 7.38 -0.38
N LEU A 200 -7.55 7.83 0.85
CA LEU A 200 -6.97 7.31 2.08
C LEU A 200 -8.08 6.75 2.97
N VAL A 201 -8.23 5.42 2.96
CA VAL A 201 -9.31 4.72 3.64
C VAL A 201 -8.73 3.77 4.68
N GLY A 202 -9.04 4.01 5.95
CA GLY A 202 -8.78 3.06 7.03
C GLY A 202 -9.56 1.78 6.79
N ALA A 203 -8.89 0.64 6.96
CA ALA A 203 -9.47 -0.67 6.73
C ALA A 203 -9.17 -1.64 7.86
N SER A 204 -10.09 -2.56 8.10
CA SER A 204 -9.98 -3.62 9.10
C SER A 204 -9.96 -4.97 8.42
N PHE A 205 -8.89 -5.72 8.64
CA PHE A 205 -8.74 -7.10 8.17
C PHE A 205 -8.94 -8.01 9.37
N GLN A 206 -10.12 -8.64 9.43
CA GLN A 206 -10.47 -9.57 10.50
C GLN A 206 -9.36 -10.60 10.71
N GLY A 207 -8.96 -10.84 11.96
CA GLY A 207 -7.91 -11.76 12.36
C GLY A 207 -6.48 -11.31 12.07
N TYR A 208 -6.29 -10.25 11.27
CA TYR A 208 -4.96 -9.77 10.85
C TYR A 208 -4.59 -8.42 11.47
N GLY A 209 -5.41 -7.38 11.29
CA GLY A 209 -5.06 -6.03 11.75
C GLY A 209 -5.85 -4.91 11.09
N CYS A 210 -5.68 -3.69 11.59
CA CYS A 210 -6.08 -2.49 10.89
C CYS A 210 -4.98 -2.02 9.91
N THR A 211 -5.34 -1.24 8.90
CA THR A 211 -4.40 -0.72 7.90
C THR A 211 -4.97 0.52 7.21
N LEU A 212 -4.22 1.08 6.25
CA LEU A 212 -4.64 2.17 5.37
C LEU A 212 -4.56 1.72 3.91
N ILE A 213 -5.67 1.83 3.19
CA ILE A 213 -5.73 1.70 1.74
C ILE A 213 -5.37 3.06 1.13
N VAL A 214 -4.39 3.07 0.24
CA VAL A 214 -3.81 4.30 -0.32
C VAL A 214 -3.94 4.30 -1.84
N GLY A 215 -4.55 5.35 -2.39
CA GLY A 215 -4.53 5.64 -3.82
C GLY A 215 -3.16 6.16 -4.26
N VAL A 216 -2.51 5.46 -5.19
CA VAL A 216 -1.21 5.84 -5.77
C VAL A 216 -1.28 5.74 -7.29
N GLY A 217 -0.77 6.75 -7.97
CA GLY A 217 -0.60 6.75 -9.43
C GLY A 217 0.70 7.43 -9.82
N VAL A 218 1.38 6.90 -10.83
CA VAL A 218 2.62 7.50 -11.36
C VAL A 218 2.46 7.65 -12.86
N PRO A 219 2.55 8.88 -13.41
CA PRO A 219 2.57 9.06 -14.84
C PRO A 219 3.91 8.56 -15.41
N ILE A 220 3.85 7.83 -16.52
CA ILE A 220 5.03 7.31 -17.20
C ILE A 220 5.26 8.15 -18.47
N PRO A 221 6.36 8.91 -18.57
CA PRO A 221 6.68 9.66 -19.77
C PRO A 221 7.09 8.72 -20.91
N LEU A 222 6.45 8.84 -22.08
CA LEU A 222 6.82 8.07 -23.27
C LEU A 222 8.04 8.70 -23.94
N LEU A 223 9.23 8.36 -23.44
CA LEU A 223 10.49 8.95 -23.88
C LEU A 223 11.06 8.34 -25.17
N ASN A 224 10.74 7.08 -25.43
CA ASN A 224 11.20 6.32 -26.60
C ASN A 224 10.31 5.09 -26.85
N GLU A 225 10.60 4.36 -27.93
CA GLU A 225 9.85 3.16 -28.36
C GLU A 225 9.86 2.04 -27.32
N GLU A 226 10.97 1.87 -26.60
CA GLU A 226 11.12 0.84 -25.57
C GLU A 226 10.19 1.10 -24.37
N ILE A 227 10.12 2.35 -23.89
CA ILE A 227 9.17 2.72 -22.84
C ILE A 227 7.73 2.56 -23.34
N ALA A 228 7.43 2.96 -24.58
CA ALA A 228 6.12 2.74 -25.18
C ALA A 228 5.74 1.25 -25.20
N GLN A 229 6.68 0.37 -25.55
CA GLN A 229 6.47 -1.08 -25.52
C GLN A 229 6.18 -1.60 -24.10
N TYR A 230 6.89 -1.14 -23.08
CA TYR A 230 6.63 -1.55 -21.70
C TYR A 230 5.25 -1.10 -21.19
N THR A 231 4.82 0.11 -21.57
CA THR A 231 3.48 0.61 -21.20
C THR A 231 2.32 -0.07 -21.96
N ALA A 232 2.62 -0.88 -22.98
CA ALA A 232 1.62 -1.63 -23.74
C ALA A 232 1.28 -3.00 -23.14
N VAL A 233 1.77 -3.30 -21.93
CA VAL A 233 1.54 -4.57 -21.24
C VAL A 233 0.05 -4.84 -21.02
N LYS A 234 -0.38 -6.07 -21.33
CA LYS A 234 -1.77 -6.51 -21.14
C LYS A 234 -1.89 -7.45 -19.96
N ASP A 235 -3.08 -7.49 -19.36
CA ASP A 235 -3.37 -8.39 -18.23
C ASP A 235 -3.13 -9.89 -18.54
N GLU A 236 -3.18 -10.30 -19.82
CA GLU A 236 -2.90 -11.69 -20.23
C GLU A 236 -1.40 -12.04 -20.23
N ASP A 237 -0.54 -11.03 -20.28
CA ASP A 237 0.92 -11.15 -20.30
C ASP A 237 1.58 -10.88 -18.94
N ILE A 238 0.76 -10.54 -17.93
CA ILE A 238 1.19 -10.34 -16.55
C ILE A 238 0.86 -11.62 -15.78
N TYR A 239 1.89 -12.37 -15.39
CA TYR A 239 1.75 -13.62 -14.65
C TYR A 239 2.16 -13.47 -13.19
N THR A 240 1.55 -14.27 -12.32
CA THR A 240 1.94 -14.40 -10.91
C THR A 240 1.83 -15.83 -10.42
N GLN A 241 2.41 -16.10 -9.25
CA GLN A 241 2.44 -17.40 -8.59
C GLN A 241 1.26 -17.56 -7.63
N ILE A 242 0.64 -18.75 -7.68
CA ILE A 242 -0.32 -19.22 -6.69
C ILE A 242 0.47 -19.76 -5.50
N VAL A 243 0.24 -19.23 -4.30
CA VAL A 243 1.02 -19.53 -3.10
C VAL A 243 0.09 -19.93 -1.96
N ASP A 244 0.45 -20.98 -1.20
CA ASP A 244 -0.27 -21.36 0.01
C ASP A 244 0.13 -20.48 1.20
N TYR A 245 -0.83 -19.71 1.70
CA TYR A 245 -0.63 -18.86 2.87
C TYR A 245 -0.84 -19.60 4.20
N SER A 246 -1.27 -20.86 4.16
CA SER A 246 -1.46 -21.68 5.35
C SER A 246 -0.17 -22.30 5.88
N LYS A 247 0.85 -22.41 5.03
CA LYS A 247 2.13 -23.07 5.32
C LYS A 247 3.34 -22.27 4.83
N ASP A 248 3.45 -22.06 3.51
CA ASP A 248 4.69 -21.55 2.91
C ASP A 248 4.97 -20.09 3.30
N TYR A 249 3.92 -19.28 3.43
CA TYR A 249 4.08 -17.87 3.80
C TYR A 249 4.49 -17.65 5.27
N PRO A 250 3.85 -18.28 6.28
CA PRO A 250 4.26 -18.15 7.68
C PRO A 250 5.64 -18.73 8.02
N GLU A 251 6.06 -19.81 7.34
CA GLU A 251 7.32 -20.49 7.64
C GLU A 251 8.56 -19.68 7.21
N GLY A 252 8.38 -18.61 6.41
CA GLY A 252 9.48 -17.75 5.95
C GLY A 252 10.50 -18.45 5.05
N GLY A 253 10.19 -19.67 4.62
CA GLY A 253 11.00 -20.49 3.74
C GLY A 253 10.85 -20.12 2.26
N PRO A 254 11.51 -20.86 1.35
CA PRO A 254 11.33 -20.67 -0.07
C PRO A 254 9.86 -20.93 -0.45
N VAL A 255 9.19 -19.87 -0.92
CA VAL A 255 7.80 -19.94 -1.37
C VAL A 255 7.73 -20.86 -2.59
N GLN A 256 6.99 -21.96 -2.47
CA GLN A 256 6.73 -22.86 -3.59
C GLN A 256 5.47 -22.42 -4.32
N SER A 257 5.59 -22.29 -5.65
CA SER A 257 4.43 -21.98 -6.48
C SER A 257 3.61 -23.25 -6.69
N LEU A 258 2.31 -23.17 -6.40
CA LEU A 258 1.32 -24.21 -6.69
C LEU A 258 0.81 -24.13 -8.14
N GLY A 259 1.24 -23.12 -8.88
CA GLY A 259 0.80 -22.86 -10.26
C GLY A 259 0.97 -21.40 -10.65
N GLU A 260 0.87 -21.12 -11.94
CA GLU A 260 0.96 -19.78 -12.49
C GLU A 260 -0.41 -19.35 -13.05
N VAL A 261 -0.75 -18.08 -12.88
CA VAL A 261 -2.01 -17.48 -13.35
C VAL A 261 -1.76 -16.07 -13.85
N ASN A 262 -2.49 -15.63 -14.88
CA ASN A 262 -2.38 -14.26 -15.38
C ASN A 262 -3.51 -13.35 -14.87
N TYR A 263 -3.30 -12.04 -14.97
CA TYR A 263 -4.23 -11.04 -14.45
C TYR A 263 -5.56 -11.03 -15.22
N LYS A 264 -5.59 -11.44 -16.49
CA LYS A 264 -6.84 -11.58 -17.26
C LYS A 264 -7.73 -12.66 -16.64
N GLN A 265 -7.16 -13.79 -16.27
CA GLN A 265 -7.87 -14.86 -15.56
C GLN A 265 -8.33 -14.39 -14.18
N LEU A 266 -7.44 -13.78 -13.38
CA LEU A 266 -7.76 -13.27 -12.04
C LEU A 266 -8.89 -12.23 -12.07
N LYS A 267 -8.92 -11.34 -13.07
CA LYS A 267 -9.95 -10.31 -13.26
C LYS A 267 -11.28 -10.85 -13.77
N SER A 268 -11.32 -12.09 -14.27
CA SER A 268 -12.59 -12.74 -14.64
C SER A 268 -13.46 -13.11 -13.43
N GLY A 269 -12.91 -13.04 -12.21
CA GLY A 269 -13.59 -13.35 -10.96
C GLY A 269 -13.50 -14.84 -10.55
N LYS A 270 -12.86 -15.68 -11.38
CA LYS A 270 -12.66 -17.11 -11.10
C LYS A 270 -11.46 -17.69 -11.84
N ILE A 271 -10.85 -18.74 -11.27
CA ILE A 271 -9.75 -19.49 -11.88
C ILE A 271 -9.93 -20.99 -11.69
N LYS A 272 -9.29 -21.78 -12.55
CA LYS A 272 -9.21 -23.24 -12.36
C LYS A 272 -7.98 -23.58 -11.52
N PHE A 273 -8.19 -24.17 -10.36
CA PHE A 273 -7.14 -24.57 -9.43
C PHE A 273 -7.45 -25.97 -8.86
N ASN A 274 -6.50 -26.89 -8.88
CA ASN A 274 -6.68 -28.30 -8.49
C ASN A 274 -7.91 -28.96 -9.10
N GLY A 275 -8.15 -28.72 -10.39
CA GLY A 275 -9.27 -29.30 -11.13
C GLY A 275 -10.64 -28.68 -10.83
N ARG A 276 -10.72 -27.69 -9.93
CA ARG A 276 -11.97 -27.01 -9.53
C ARG A 276 -11.95 -25.53 -9.94
N GLU A 277 -13.12 -24.96 -10.14
CA GLU A 277 -13.27 -23.52 -10.32
C GLU A 277 -13.42 -22.85 -8.95
N ILE A 278 -12.60 -21.83 -8.68
CA ILE A 278 -12.58 -21.11 -7.40
C ILE A 278 -12.71 -19.61 -7.65
N PRO A 279 -13.42 -18.85 -6.79
CA PRO A 279 -13.57 -17.41 -6.96
C PRO A 279 -12.27 -16.67 -6.68
N THR A 280 -12.06 -15.56 -7.38
CA THR A 280 -10.91 -14.66 -7.18
C THR A 280 -11.33 -13.29 -6.67
N THR A 281 -10.59 -12.76 -5.69
CA THR A 281 -10.87 -11.44 -5.09
C THR A 281 -9.68 -10.50 -5.21
N PRO A 282 -9.81 -9.34 -5.87
CA PRO A 282 -8.76 -8.33 -5.89
C PRO A 282 -8.72 -7.53 -4.59
N LEU A 283 -7.51 -7.20 -4.12
CA LEU A 283 -7.31 -6.18 -3.08
C LEU A 283 -7.28 -4.77 -3.64
N SER A 284 -6.78 -4.61 -4.87
CA SER A 284 -6.71 -3.30 -5.55
C SER A 284 -8.00 -3.05 -6.33
N SER A 285 -8.63 -1.89 -6.10
CA SER A 285 -9.82 -1.48 -6.85
C SER A 285 -9.44 -1.00 -8.26
N TYR A 286 -9.76 -1.81 -9.28
CA TYR A 286 -9.53 -1.44 -10.68
C TYR A 286 -10.33 -0.20 -11.14
N PRO A 287 -11.62 -0.02 -10.75
CA PRO A 287 -12.33 1.22 -11.03
C PRO A 287 -11.64 2.46 -10.44
N LYS A 288 -11.11 2.37 -9.22
CA LYS A 288 -10.35 3.46 -8.59
C LYS A 288 -9.03 3.71 -9.31
N ALA A 289 -8.32 2.68 -9.77
CA ALA A 289 -7.11 2.85 -10.58
C ALA A 289 -7.38 3.61 -11.89
N LYS A 290 -8.52 3.35 -12.56
CA LYS A 290 -8.94 4.12 -13.74
C LYS A 290 -9.23 5.59 -13.41
N GLN A 291 -9.92 5.85 -12.30
CA GLN A 291 -10.19 7.22 -11.85
C GLN A 291 -8.89 7.99 -11.59
N ILE A 292 -7.90 7.35 -10.93
CA ILE A 292 -6.57 7.96 -10.71
C ILE A 292 -5.89 8.29 -12.03
N ALA A 293 -5.95 7.39 -13.02
CA ALA A 293 -5.35 7.63 -14.33
C ALA A 293 -5.99 8.83 -15.06
N GLU A 294 -7.32 8.96 -15.03
CA GLU A 294 -7.99 10.13 -15.63
C GLU A 294 -7.71 11.43 -14.87
N ILE A 295 -7.64 11.40 -13.53
CA ILE A 295 -7.26 12.58 -12.74
C ILE A 295 -5.85 13.05 -13.08
N LEU A 296 -4.88 12.12 -13.14
CA LEU A 296 -3.50 12.44 -13.51
C LEU A 296 -3.43 13.04 -14.92
N LYS A 297 -4.15 12.45 -15.87
CA LYS A 297 -4.24 12.96 -17.25
C LYS A 297 -4.81 14.39 -17.27
N GLU A 298 -5.88 14.65 -16.53
CA GLU A 298 -6.49 15.98 -16.43
C GLU A 298 -5.52 17.02 -15.85
N TRP A 299 -4.86 16.71 -14.72
CA TRP A 299 -3.89 17.61 -14.10
C TRP A 299 -2.71 17.92 -15.02
N ILE A 300 -2.23 16.92 -15.78
CA ILE A 300 -1.15 17.11 -16.76
C ILE A 300 -1.62 18.01 -17.91
N GLN A 301 -2.81 17.78 -18.46
CA GLN A 301 -3.36 18.59 -19.55
C GLN A 301 -3.57 20.06 -19.15
N LYS A 302 -3.92 20.31 -17.87
CA LYS A 302 -4.07 21.68 -17.32
C LYS A 302 -2.76 22.34 -16.92
N GLY A 303 -1.64 21.61 -16.91
CA GLY A 303 -0.36 22.10 -16.39
C GLY A 303 -0.29 22.21 -14.86
N GLU A 304 -1.27 21.67 -14.14
CA GLU A 304 -1.30 21.60 -12.67
C GLU A 304 -0.35 20.53 -12.13
N PHE A 305 0.01 19.56 -12.98
CA PHE A 305 0.96 18.51 -12.71
C PHE A 305 2.00 18.43 -13.83
N LEU A 306 3.27 18.68 -13.47
CA LEU A 306 4.38 18.56 -14.41
C LEU A 306 5.07 17.21 -14.26
N LEU A 307 5.37 16.58 -15.40
CA LEU A 307 6.23 15.40 -15.45
C LEU A 307 7.65 15.82 -15.05
N GLY A 308 8.31 14.98 -14.24
CA GLY A 308 9.66 15.24 -13.76
C GLY A 308 10.59 14.09 -14.08
N GLU A 309 11.87 14.41 -14.26
CA GLU A 309 12.95 13.42 -14.37
C GLU A 309 13.35 12.92 -12.97
N PRO A 310 13.51 11.60 -12.77
CA PRO A 310 14.03 11.08 -11.52
C PRO A 310 15.46 11.59 -11.29
N GLN A 311 15.70 12.13 -10.10
CA GLN A 311 17.03 12.60 -9.67
C GLN A 311 17.98 11.42 -9.41
N GLN A 312 17.42 10.25 -9.12
CA GLN A 312 18.17 9.01 -9.00
C GLN A 312 17.27 7.82 -9.37
N LEU A 313 17.79 6.91 -10.20
CA LEU A 313 17.08 5.68 -10.53
C LEU A 313 17.05 4.70 -9.34
N LEU A 314 15.99 3.88 -9.29
CA LEU A 314 15.89 2.80 -8.31
C LEU A 314 16.86 1.66 -8.69
N PRO A 315 17.29 0.82 -7.73
CA PRO A 315 18.03 -0.39 -8.05
C PRO A 315 17.28 -1.23 -9.09
N SER A 316 17.96 -1.62 -10.15
CA SER A 316 17.36 -2.35 -11.27
C SER A 316 18.14 -3.62 -11.60
N VAL A 317 17.75 -4.29 -12.68
CA VAL A 317 18.44 -5.45 -13.25
C VAL A 317 18.68 -5.23 -14.74
N ASN A 318 19.65 -5.96 -15.28
CA ASN A 318 19.85 -6.01 -16.73
C ASN A 318 18.64 -6.68 -17.40
N PRO A 319 18.24 -6.22 -18.59
CA PRO A 319 17.21 -6.89 -19.36
C PRO A 319 17.61 -8.33 -19.71
N LEU A 320 16.62 -9.23 -19.80
CA LEU A 320 16.79 -10.60 -20.29
C LEU A 320 17.21 -10.65 -21.77
#